data_AF-A0A377GZS1-F1
#
_entry.id   AF-A0A377GZS1-F1
#
_cell.length_a   1.000
_cell.length_b   1.000
_cell.length_c   1.000
_cell.angle_alpha   90.00
_cell.angle_beta   90.00
_cell.angle_gamma   90.00
#
_symmetry.space_group_name_H-M   'P 1'
#
loop_
_entity.id
_entity.type
_entity.pdbx_description
1 polymer ?
#
loop_
_entity_poly.entity_id
_entity_poly.type
_entity_poly.pdbx_seq_one_letter_code
_entity_poly.pdbx_strand_id
1 'polypeptide(L)'
;MLLKNLQKGITTEMRGGEIRKNQNDIITNLILASKGDIEIARELVSFRQFKGTKYYINGLGEVMQKVADKFYFMVQNEKNRDSYLRIKFDDRVEINGEYKKQINTHIAVANCFLRNTNSSYNQINHKNSLKYDNRLWNLEYCNNKENSEHRDLMQSLKKSKADVMFYCSLDFQNLIREKEFEGEIFTPRGKDGEVLLLLKASSRRLDKCLYLNLDKEFDKRAKELKELYNIEFAA
;
A
#
# COMPACT_ATOMS: atom_id res chain seq x y z
N MET A 1 -5.45 -21.14 -21.77
CA MET A 1 -5.94 -21.44 -20.41
C MET A 1 -5.07 -20.83 -19.29
N LEU A 2 -3.78 -20.56 -19.51
CA LEU A 2 -2.92 -19.90 -18.50
C LEU A 2 -2.98 -18.35 -18.48
N LEU A 3 -3.36 -17.70 -19.58
CA LEU A 3 -3.42 -16.23 -19.68
C LEU A 3 -4.57 -15.56 -18.89
N LYS A 4 -5.64 -16.30 -18.56
CA LYS A 4 -6.70 -15.81 -17.66
C LYS A 4 -6.31 -15.85 -16.18
N ASN A 5 -5.12 -16.39 -15.84
CA ASN A 5 -4.71 -16.59 -14.45
C ASN A 5 -3.77 -15.51 -13.91
N LEU A 6 -3.10 -14.71 -14.75
CA LEU A 6 -2.28 -13.57 -14.30
C LEU A 6 -2.72 -12.18 -14.78
N GLN A 7 -3.80 -12.08 -15.56
CA GLN A 7 -4.60 -10.85 -15.58
C GLN A 7 -5.31 -10.57 -14.23
N LYS A 8 -5.15 -11.46 -13.26
CA LYS A 8 -5.66 -11.33 -11.89
C LYS A 8 -4.52 -10.81 -11.03
N GLY A 9 -4.53 -9.51 -10.74
CA GLY A 9 -3.48 -8.80 -9.99
C GLY A 9 -3.27 -9.28 -8.55
N ILE A 10 -3.02 -8.35 -7.63
CA ILE A 10 -2.84 -8.67 -6.21
C ILE A 10 -4.18 -9.14 -5.67
N THR A 11 -4.35 -10.45 -5.62
CA THR A 11 -5.64 -11.06 -5.34
C THR A 11 -5.73 -11.48 -3.89
N THR A 12 -6.89 -11.22 -3.31
CA THR A 12 -7.33 -11.85 -2.06
C THR A 12 -8.50 -12.75 -2.42
N GLU A 13 -8.55 -13.97 -1.90
CA GLU A 13 -9.64 -14.90 -2.16
C GLU A 13 -10.50 -15.06 -0.90
N MET A 14 -11.80 -15.21 -1.08
CA MET A 14 -12.69 -15.79 -0.08
C MET A 14 -12.82 -17.28 -0.41
N ARG A 15 -12.56 -18.14 0.57
CA ARG A 15 -12.85 -19.58 0.48
C ARG A 15 -13.52 -20.07 1.75
N GLY A 16 -14.67 -20.73 1.62
CA GLY A 16 -15.37 -21.27 2.78
C GLY A 16 -15.78 -20.22 3.82
N GLY A 17 -15.94 -18.96 3.42
CA GLY A 17 -16.24 -17.82 4.30
C GLY A 17 -15.01 -17.15 4.93
N GLU A 18 -13.80 -17.62 4.64
CA GLU A 18 -12.55 -17.04 5.11
C GLU A 18 -11.86 -16.23 4.02
N ILE A 19 -11.33 -15.06 4.39
CA ILE A 19 -10.52 -14.24 3.48
C ILE A 19 -9.04 -14.65 3.59
N ARG A 20 -8.44 -15.07 2.47
CA ARG A 20 -7.05 -15.50 2.35
C ARG A 20 -6.30 -14.58 1.38
N LYS A 21 -5.18 -14.03 1.84
CA LYS A 21 -4.27 -13.28 0.96
C LYS A 21 -3.45 -14.25 0.12
N ASN A 22 -3.26 -13.93 -1.16
CA ASN A 22 -2.25 -14.62 -1.94
C ASN A 22 -0.86 -14.37 -1.33
N GLN A 23 -0.06 -15.42 -1.15
CA GLN A 23 1.28 -15.37 -0.55
C GLN A 23 2.35 -15.02 -1.58
N ASN A 24 2.05 -14.07 -2.47
CA ASN A 24 3.06 -13.53 -3.37
C ASN A 24 4.08 -12.73 -2.56
N ASP A 25 5.36 -12.84 -2.92
CA ASP A 25 6.37 -11.97 -2.37
C ASP A 25 6.10 -10.50 -2.74
N ILE A 26 6.77 -9.61 -2.02
CA ILE A 26 6.56 -8.16 -2.15
C ILE A 26 6.95 -7.61 -3.52
N ILE A 27 7.98 -8.16 -4.17
CA ILE A 27 8.41 -7.73 -5.51
C ILE A 27 7.35 -8.09 -6.54
N THR A 28 6.83 -9.32 -6.49
CA THR A 28 5.72 -9.75 -7.35
C THR A 28 4.50 -8.84 -7.17
N ASN A 29 4.14 -8.49 -5.93
CA ASN A 29 3.05 -7.57 -5.68
C ASN A 29 3.33 -6.17 -6.26
N LEU A 30 4.54 -5.62 -6.09
CA LEU A 30 4.90 -4.32 -6.66
C LEU A 30 4.76 -4.31 -8.19
N ILE A 31 5.29 -5.33 -8.88
CA ILE A 31 5.17 -5.47 -10.34
C ILE A 31 3.70 -5.51 -10.77
N LEU A 32 2.88 -6.30 -10.09
CA LEU A 32 1.45 -6.40 -10.42
C LEU A 32 0.69 -5.10 -10.13
N ALA A 33 0.98 -4.43 -9.01
CA ALA A 33 0.37 -3.13 -8.66
C ALA A 33 0.74 -2.05 -9.66
N SER A 34 2.02 -1.98 -10.05
CA SER A 34 2.53 -0.98 -10.98
C SER A 34 2.31 -1.36 -12.45
N LYS A 35 1.70 -2.52 -12.72
CA LYS A 35 1.54 -3.07 -14.08
C LYS A 35 2.87 -3.14 -14.84
N GLY A 36 3.96 -3.47 -14.14
CA GLY A 36 5.29 -3.56 -14.72
C GLY A 36 6.02 -2.23 -14.87
N ASP A 37 5.41 -1.10 -14.50
CA ASP A 37 6.08 0.20 -14.49
C ASP A 37 7.02 0.30 -13.27
N ILE A 38 8.33 0.35 -13.53
CA ILE A 38 9.35 0.43 -12.48
C ILE A 38 9.38 1.80 -11.80
N GLU A 39 9.06 2.89 -12.50
CA GLU A 39 9.02 4.24 -11.91
C GLU A 39 7.91 4.32 -10.89
N ILE A 40 6.74 3.76 -11.21
CA ILE A 40 5.64 3.66 -10.26
C ILE A 40 6.03 2.76 -9.07
N ALA A 41 6.71 1.63 -9.31
CA ALA A 41 7.18 0.78 -8.22
C ALA A 41 8.17 1.52 -7.29
N ARG A 42 9.08 2.33 -7.84
CA ARG A 42 9.99 3.20 -7.09
C ARG A 42 9.21 4.23 -6.26
N GLU A 43 8.18 4.86 -6.83
CA GLU A 43 7.30 5.77 -6.09
C GLU A 43 6.55 5.07 -4.93
N LEU A 44 6.15 3.81 -5.10
CA LEU A 44 5.45 3.04 -4.06
C LEU A 44 6.34 2.68 -2.87
N VAL A 45 7.64 2.49 -3.09
CA VAL A 45 8.60 2.20 -1.99
C VAL A 45 9.18 3.48 -1.37
N SER A 46 9.11 4.61 -2.08
CA SER A 46 9.49 5.92 -1.57
C SER A 46 8.55 6.39 -0.45
N PHE A 47 9.13 7.05 0.54
CA PHE A 47 8.45 7.56 1.72
C PHE A 47 8.08 9.03 1.53
N ARG A 48 6.78 9.35 1.57
CA ARG A 48 6.25 10.70 1.47
C ARG A 48 6.01 11.28 2.86
N GLN A 49 6.46 12.51 3.09
CA GLN A 49 6.23 13.21 4.35
C GLN A 49 4.74 13.42 4.55
N PHE A 50 4.23 13.02 5.71
CA PHE A 50 2.89 13.40 6.10
C PHE A 50 2.87 14.88 6.45
N LYS A 51 2.11 15.67 5.67
CA LYS A 51 2.16 17.13 5.63
C LYS A 51 2.25 17.75 7.02
N GLY A 52 3.27 18.59 7.22
CA GLY A 52 3.50 19.32 8.46
C GLY A 52 3.99 18.46 9.63
N THR A 53 4.51 17.26 9.36
CA THR A 53 4.98 16.35 10.41
C THR A 53 6.37 15.78 10.11
N LYS A 54 6.97 15.13 11.11
CA LYS A 54 8.21 14.35 10.96
C LYS A 54 7.99 12.89 10.56
N TYR A 55 6.77 12.51 10.21
CA TYR A 55 6.41 11.14 9.84
C TYR A 55 6.38 10.99 8.33
N TYR A 56 6.86 9.85 7.83
CA TYR A 56 6.87 9.55 6.41
C TYR A 56 6.23 8.19 6.17
N ILE A 57 5.48 8.07 5.07
CA ILE A 57 4.68 6.89 4.74
C ILE A 57 4.96 6.49 3.29
N ASN A 58 5.09 5.20 3.02
CA ASN A 58 5.20 4.68 1.66
C ASN A 58 3.91 3.97 1.20
N GLY A 59 3.87 3.62 -0.09
CA GLY A 59 2.75 2.90 -0.71
C GLY A 59 2.56 1.46 -0.20
N LEU A 60 3.51 0.92 0.57
CA LEU A 60 3.40 -0.37 1.23
C LEU A 60 2.67 -0.28 2.58
N GLY A 61 2.41 0.93 3.08
CA GLY A 61 1.80 1.18 4.40
C GLY A 61 2.80 1.21 5.56
N GLU A 62 4.09 1.23 5.25
CA GLU A 62 5.15 1.38 6.25
C GLU A 62 5.27 2.84 6.68
N VAL A 63 5.66 3.04 7.93
CA VAL A 63 5.75 4.38 8.53
C VAL A 63 7.09 4.55 9.20
N MET A 64 7.75 5.67 8.89
CA MET A 64 8.98 6.11 9.54
C MET A 64 8.77 7.42 10.27
N GLN A 65 9.59 7.65 11.28
CA GLN A 65 9.78 8.93 11.94
C GLN A 65 11.19 9.44 11.64
N LYS A 66 11.29 10.70 11.20
CA LYS A 66 12.54 11.43 11.06
C LYS A 66 12.88 12.10 12.39
N VAL A 67 14.08 11.82 12.90
CA VAL A 67 14.64 12.44 14.12
C VAL A 67 16.03 12.95 13.76
N ALA A 68 16.17 14.29 13.69
CA ALA A 68 17.28 14.94 13.00
C ALA A 68 17.42 14.36 11.57
N ASP A 69 18.60 13.89 11.20
CA ASP A 69 18.87 13.32 9.86
C ASP A 69 18.71 11.79 9.80
N LYS A 70 18.06 11.19 10.81
CA LYS A 70 17.91 9.73 10.92
C LYS A 70 16.45 9.30 10.81
N PHE A 71 16.22 8.18 10.15
CA PHE A 71 14.90 7.56 10.00
C PHE A 71 14.76 6.31 10.88
N TYR A 72 13.61 6.20 11.54
CA TYR A 72 13.26 5.08 12.39
C TYR A 72 11.89 4.53 12.00
N PHE A 73 11.80 3.22 11.78
CA PHE A 73 10.52 2.54 11.60
C PHE A 73 9.66 2.67 12.85
N MET A 74 8.42 3.09 12.64
CA MET A 74 7.40 3.15 13.67
C MET A 74 6.81 1.76 13.88
N VAL A 75 6.69 1.33 15.13
CA VAL A 75 5.97 0.09 15.45
C VAL A 75 4.48 0.35 15.36
N GLN A 76 3.86 -0.27 14.36
CA GLN A 76 2.42 -0.33 14.23
C GLN A 76 1.94 -1.53 15.06
N ASN A 77 1.17 -1.27 16.11
CA ASN A 77 0.66 -2.32 16.99
C ASN A 77 -0.40 -3.17 16.26
N GLU A 78 -0.02 -4.38 15.84
CA GLU A 78 -0.93 -5.40 15.30
C GLU A 78 -1.73 -6.12 16.42
N LYS A 79 -2.26 -5.38 17.40
CA LYS A 79 -2.89 -6.01 18.58
C LYS A 79 -4.09 -6.89 18.23
N ASN A 80 -4.70 -6.73 17.05
CA ASN A 80 -5.70 -7.62 16.46
C ASN A 80 -5.72 -7.47 14.93
N ARG A 81 -5.74 -8.59 14.18
CA ARG A 81 -5.90 -8.59 12.70
C ARG A 81 -7.22 -7.96 12.26
N ASP A 82 -8.20 -7.82 13.15
CA ASP A 82 -9.49 -7.17 12.88
C ASP A 82 -9.52 -5.66 13.22
N SER A 83 -8.36 -5.10 13.61
CA SER A 83 -8.23 -3.69 13.98
C SER A 83 -7.40 -2.91 12.97
N TYR A 84 -7.70 -1.61 12.87
CA TYR A 84 -6.91 -0.71 12.05
C TYR A 84 -5.55 -0.45 12.71
N LEU A 85 -4.48 -0.54 11.93
CA LEU A 85 -3.17 -0.02 12.33
C LEU A 85 -3.26 1.50 12.47
N ARG A 86 -2.57 2.05 13.46
CA ARG A 86 -2.63 3.48 13.80
C ARG A 86 -1.24 4.07 13.93
N ILE A 87 -1.13 5.32 13.48
CA ILE A 87 0.01 6.19 13.71
C ILE A 87 -0.35 7.09 14.88
N LYS A 88 0.50 7.11 15.90
CA LYS A 88 0.40 8.08 17.00
C LYS A 88 1.41 9.20 16.73
N PHE A 89 0.92 10.42 16.68
CA PHE A 89 1.74 11.60 16.53
C PHE A 89 2.13 12.14 17.90
N ASP A 90 3.26 12.84 17.96
CA ASP A 90 3.68 13.51 19.21
C ASP A 90 2.76 14.72 19.47
N ASP A 91 2.53 15.51 18.42
CA ASP A 91 1.63 16.66 18.39
C ASP A 91 0.32 16.38 17.66
N ARG A 92 -0.67 17.27 17.84
CA ARG A 92 -1.91 17.18 17.06
C ARG A 92 -1.65 17.60 15.62
N VAL A 93 -2.18 16.83 14.68
CA VAL A 93 -2.10 17.12 13.24
C VAL A 93 -3.49 17.39 12.71
N GLU A 94 -3.63 18.36 11.82
CA GLU A 94 -4.90 18.67 11.18
C GLU A 94 -5.20 17.66 10.06
N ILE A 95 -6.38 17.06 10.10
CA ILE A 95 -6.87 16.08 9.13
C ILE A 95 -8.30 16.44 8.80
N ASN A 96 -8.55 16.86 7.55
CA ASN A 96 -9.89 17.26 7.09
C ASN A 96 -10.54 18.30 8.02
N GLY A 97 -9.78 19.28 8.50
CA GLY A 97 -10.25 20.32 9.42
C GLY A 97 -10.30 19.94 10.90
N GLU A 98 -9.93 18.69 11.26
CA GLU A 98 -9.93 18.22 12.65
C GLU A 98 -8.52 17.93 13.16
N TYR A 99 -8.19 18.44 14.35
CA TYR A 99 -6.91 18.18 15.01
C TYR A 99 -6.90 16.84 15.75
N LYS A 100 -6.04 15.90 15.33
CA LYS A 100 -5.95 14.53 15.88
C LYS A 100 -4.55 14.19 16.38
N LYS A 101 -4.46 13.46 17.49
CA LYS A 101 -3.18 12.86 17.98
C LYS A 101 -2.91 11.47 17.39
N GLN A 102 -3.89 10.88 16.71
CA GLN A 102 -3.76 9.57 16.09
C GLN A 102 -4.61 9.49 14.83
N ILE A 103 -4.12 8.78 13.82
CA ILE A 103 -4.88 8.43 12.62
C ILE A 103 -4.68 6.96 12.27
N ASN A 104 -5.60 6.40 11.49
CA ASN A 104 -5.40 5.07 10.95
C ASN A 104 -4.37 5.12 9.80
N THR A 105 -3.51 4.10 9.70
CA THR A 105 -2.43 4.06 8.69
C THR A 105 -2.96 4.15 7.26
N HIS A 106 -4.06 3.47 6.92
CA HIS A 106 -4.65 3.56 5.58
C HIS A 106 -5.09 5.00 5.20
N ILE A 107 -5.53 5.81 6.17
CA ILE A 107 -5.87 7.22 5.91
C ILE A 107 -4.60 8.00 5.57
N ALA A 108 -3.51 7.75 6.31
CA ALA A 108 -2.22 8.37 6.04
C ALA A 108 -1.70 8.00 4.63
N VAL A 109 -1.75 6.71 4.27
CA VAL A 109 -1.37 6.22 2.94
C VAL A 109 -2.23 6.88 1.86
N ALA A 110 -3.56 6.85 1.99
CA ALA A 110 -4.44 7.43 0.99
C ALA A 110 -4.20 8.94 0.80
N ASN A 111 -4.08 9.71 1.88
CA ASN A 111 -3.81 11.15 1.79
C ASN A 111 -2.46 11.51 1.16
N CYS A 112 -1.45 10.63 1.26
CA CYS A 112 -0.14 10.85 0.64
C CYS A 112 -0.09 10.46 -0.84
N PHE A 113 -0.98 9.58 -1.31
CA PHE A 113 -0.83 8.92 -2.60
C PHE A 113 -2.05 8.97 -3.51
N LEU A 114 -3.25 9.25 -3.00
CA LEU A 114 -4.50 9.28 -3.78
C LEU A 114 -5.11 10.67 -3.77
N ARG A 115 -5.56 11.12 -4.94
CA ARG A 115 -6.43 12.29 -5.06
C ARG A 115 -7.83 11.92 -4.63
N ASN A 116 -8.45 12.78 -3.84
CA ASN A 116 -9.89 12.75 -3.66
C ASN A 116 -10.55 13.60 -4.76
N THR A 117 -11.01 12.96 -5.83
CA THR A 117 -11.62 13.63 -6.99
C THR A 117 -13.12 13.86 -6.86
N ASN A 118 -13.75 13.34 -5.82
CA ASN A 118 -15.18 13.47 -5.60
C ASN A 118 -15.45 14.01 -4.19
N SER A 119 -16.08 15.19 -4.11
CA SER A 119 -16.38 15.85 -2.83
C SER A 119 -17.29 15.03 -1.90
N SER A 120 -18.05 14.06 -2.43
CA SER A 120 -18.87 13.14 -1.62
C SER A 120 -18.05 12.01 -0.97
N TYR A 121 -16.82 11.77 -1.42
CA TYR A 121 -15.96 10.74 -0.85
C TYR A 121 -15.29 11.25 0.41
N ASN A 122 -15.76 10.72 1.54
CA ASN A 122 -15.37 11.15 2.88
C ASN A 122 -14.70 10.04 3.69
N GLN A 123 -14.54 8.84 3.10
CA GLN A 123 -13.95 7.68 3.74
C GLN A 123 -12.97 6.96 2.82
N ILE A 124 -12.10 6.15 3.42
CA ILE A 124 -11.21 5.24 2.71
C ILE A 124 -11.69 3.81 2.95
N ASN A 125 -11.93 3.08 1.87
CA ASN A 125 -12.30 1.67 1.89
C ASN A 125 -11.08 0.76 1.70
N HIS A 126 -11.14 -0.45 2.26
CA HIS A 126 -10.21 -1.55 1.98
C HIS A 126 -10.88 -2.50 1.00
N LYS A 127 -10.41 -2.58 -0.24
CA LYS A 127 -11.00 -3.39 -1.33
C LYS A 127 -11.14 -4.87 -0.96
N ASN A 128 -10.21 -5.40 -0.16
CA ASN A 128 -10.24 -6.78 0.32
C ASN A 128 -10.83 -6.95 1.73
N SER A 129 -11.35 -5.89 2.34
CA SER A 129 -11.89 -5.89 3.71
C SER A 129 -10.92 -6.32 4.82
N LEU A 130 -9.61 -6.34 4.57
CA LEU A 130 -8.58 -6.61 5.56
C LEU A 130 -8.00 -5.28 6.09
N LYS A 131 -8.42 -4.88 7.29
CA LYS A 131 -8.09 -3.58 7.90
C LYS A 131 -6.60 -3.35 8.20
N TYR A 132 -5.81 -4.42 8.25
CA TYR A 132 -4.35 -4.39 8.41
C TYR A 132 -3.61 -4.27 7.07
N ASP A 133 -4.31 -4.41 5.95
CA ASP A 133 -3.74 -4.33 4.62
C ASP A 133 -3.74 -2.89 4.09
N ASN A 134 -2.78 -2.10 4.56
CA ASN A 134 -2.69 -0.67 4.21
C ASN A 134 -1.89 -0.40 2.92
N ARG A 135 -1.65 -1.42 2.10
CA ARG A 135 -0.94 -1.26 0.83
C ARG A 135 -1.83 -0.45 -0.12
N LEU A 136 -1.25 0.51 -0.82
CA LEU A 136 -1.98 1.54 -1.58
C LEU A 136 -2.97 0.96 -2.58
N TRP A 137 -2.58 -0.09 -3.30
CA TRP A 137 -3.43 -0.77 -4.29
C TRP A 137 -4.66 -1.49 -3.67
N ASN A 138 -4.73 -1.59 -2.34
CA ASN A 138 -5.88 -2.11 -1.62
C ASN A 138 -6.82 -1.01 -1.09
N LEU A 139 -6.48 0.27 -1.29
CA LEU A 139 -7.23 1.41 -0.76
C LEU A 139 -7.95 2.15 -1.88
N GLU A 140 -9.09 2.75 -1.53
CA GLU A 140 -9.85 3.66 -2.41
C GLU A 140 -10.64 4.68 -1.59
N TYR A 141 -10.87 5.86 -2.16
CA TYR A 141 -11.83 6.81 -1.63
C TYR A 141 -13.26 6.34 -1.93
N CYS A 142 -14.19 6.52 -1.00
CA CYS A 142 -15.60 6.18 -1.15
C CYS A 142 -16.48 7.08 -0.28
N ASN A 143 -17.79 7.07 -0.54
CA ASN A 143 -18.80 7.65 0.35
C ASN A 143 -19.37 6.62 1.35
N ASN A 144 -20.16 7.11 2.32
CA ASN A 144 -20.78 6.29 3.35
C ASN A 144 -21.64 5.13 2.79
N LYS A 145 -22.36 5.38 1.67
CA LYS A 145 -23.27 4.41 1.06
C LYS A 145 -22.48 3.27 0.42
N GLU A 146 -21.51 3.61 -0.42
CA GLU A 146 -20.60 2.65 -1.08
C GLU A 146 -19.88 1.79 -0.04
N ASN A 147 -19.36 2.39 1.05
CA ASN A 147 -18.68 1.64 2.10
C ASN A 147 -19.64 0.69 2.84
N SER A 148 -20.89 1.11 3.10
CA SER A 148 -21.89 0.24 3.71
C SER A 148 -22.27 -0.92 2.80
N GLU A 149 -22.54 -0.64 1.52
CA GLU A 149 -22.87 -1.66 0.52
C GLU A 149 -21.73 -2.67 0.36
N HIS A 150 -20.48 -2.21 0.33
CA HIS A 150 -19.30 -3.07 0.30
C HIS A 150 -19.25 -3.98 1.53
N ARG A 151 -19.43 -3.41 2.73
CA ARG A 151 -19.46 -4.19 3.98
C ARG A 151 -20.58 -5.24 3.99
N ASP A 152 -21.77 -4.89 3.54
CA ASP A 152 -22.93 -5.79 3.55
C ASP A 152 -22.74 -6.93 2.54
N LEU A 153 -22.21 -6.62 1.36
CA LEU A 153 -21.78 -7.62 0.39
C LEU A 153 -20.75 -8.57 1.01
N MET A 154 -19.71 -8.04 1.66
CA MET A 154 -18.68 -8.87 2.29
C MET A 154 -19.23 -9.75 3.40
N GLN A 155 -20.17 -9.25 4.19
CA GLN A 155 -20.83 -10.05 5.22
C GLN A 155 -21.69 -11.16 4.61
N SER A 156 -22.41 -10.86 3.51
CA SER A 156 -23.21 -11.84 2.77
C SER A 156 -22.34 -12.97 2.21
N LEU A 157 -21.22 -12.62 1.57
CA LEU A 157 -20.27 -13.60 1.02
C LEU A 157 -19.67 -14.49 2.12
N LYS A 158 -19.30 -13.92 3.27
CA LYS A 158 -18.80 -14.70 4.42
C LYS A 158 -19.84 -15.70 4.91
N LYS A 159 -21.10 -15.28 5.02
CA LYS A 159 -22.22 -16.13 5.47
C LYS A 159 -22.54 -17.23 4.45
N SER A 160 -22.56 -16.89 3.16
CA SER A 160 -22.84 -17.86 2.09
C SER A 160 -21.68 -18.83 1.83
N LYS A 161 -20.49 -18.55 2.38
CA LYS A 161 -19.25 -19.28 2.13
C LYS A 161 -18.89 -19.33 0.64
N ALA A 162 -19.34 -18.33 -0.12
CA ALA A 162 -19.07 -18.26 -1.54
C ALA A 162 -17.56 -18.10 -1.82
N ASP A 163 -17.09 -18.79 -2.85
CA ASP A 163 -15.73 -18.64 -3.33
C ASP A 163 -15.66 -17.43 -4.27
N VAL A 164 -15.00 -16.36 -3.83
CA VAL A 164 -14.92 -15.08 -4.54
C VAL A 164 -13.48 -14.60 -4.58
N MET A 165 -13.07 -13.96 -5.66
CA MET A 165 -11.77 -13.27 -5.73
C MET A 165 -11.96 -11.76 -5.69
N PHE A 166 -11.15 -11.10 -4.88
CA PHE A 166 -11.05 -9.64 -4.79
C PHE A 166 -9.82 -9.16 -5.54
N TYR A 167 -10.01 -8.18 -6.40
CA TYR A 167 -8.94 -7.56 -7.17
C TYR A 167 -8.47 -6.29 -6.47
N CYS A 168 -7.29 -6.33 -5.85
CA CYS A 168 -6.62 -5.13 -5.35
C CYS A 168 -5.75 -4.59 -6.49
N SER A 169 -6.19 -3.54 -7.15
CA SER A 169 -5.43 -2.84 -8.19
C SER A 169 -5.14 -1.41 -7.78
N LEU A 170 -3.96 -0.92 -8.16
CA LEU A 170 -3.62 0.48 -8.01
C LEU A 170 -4.54 1.34 -8.89
N ASP A 171 -5.06 2.41 -8.31
CA ASP A 171 -5.81 3.41 -9.05
C ASP A 171 -4.83 4.41 -9.68
N PHE A 172 -4.43 4.15 -10.93
CA PHE A 172 -3.49 5.00 -11.65
C PHE A 172 -4.07 6.38 -11.99
N GLN A 173 -5.39 6.51 -12.14
CA GLN A 173 -6.01 7.77 -12.50
C GLN A 173 -5.94 8.76 -11.33
N ASN A 174 -6.20 8.27 -10.12
CA ASN A 174 -6.17 9.09 -8.92
C ASN A 174 -4.82 9.05 -8.19
N LEU A 175 -3.81 8.34 -8.70
CA LEU A 175 -2.47 8.33 -8.12
C LEU A 175 -1.82 9.72 -8.21
N ILE A 176 -1.43 10.28 -7.07
CA ILE A 176 -0.58 11.47 -6.99
C ILE A 176 0.84 11.02 -7.36
N ARG A 177 1.36 11.45 -8.50
CA ARG A 177 2.74 11.14 -8.89
C ARG A 177 3.73 11.96 -8.06
N GLU A 178 4.97 11.48 -7.94
CA GLU A 178 6.04 12.18 -7.22
C GLU A 178 6.18 13.65 -7.63
N LYS A 179 6.14 13.95 -8.94
CA LYS A 179 6.20 15.32 -9.48
C LYS A 179 5.05 16.24 -9.05
N GLU A 180 3.93 15.67 -8.59
CA GLU A 180 2.72 16.39 -8.14
C GLU A 180 2.61 16.43 -6.61
N PHE A 181 3.51 15.76 -5.89
CA PHE A 181 3.42 15.64 -4.45
C PHE A 181 4.01 16.88 -3.76
N GLU A 182 3.17 17.58 -2.99
CA GLU A 182 3.57 18.73 -2.19
C GLU A 182 4.09 18.28 -0.82
N GLY A 183 5.37 17.92 -0.75
CA GLY A 183 6.03 17.57 0.50
C GLY A 183 7.42 16.95 0.29
N GLU A 184 8.11 16.66 1.40
CA GLU A 184 9.40 15.97 1.30
C GLU A 184 9.21 14.50 0.90
N ILE A 185 10.10 14.01 0.04
CA ILE A 185 10.16 12.60 -0.35
C ILE A 185 11.52 12.05 0.10
N PHE A 186 11.48 10.88 0.73
CA PHE A 186 12.65 10.10 1.08
C PHE A 186 12.63 8.78 0.33
N THR A 187 13.57 8.60 -0.60
CA THR A 187 13.80 7.33 -1.29
C THR A 187 15.00 6.63 -0.66
N PRO A 188 14.84 5.42 -0.09
CA PRO A 188 15.99 4.63 0.34
C PRO A 188 16.88 4.32 -0.87
N ARG A 189 18.14 4.72 -0.82
CA ARG A 189 19.13 4.48 -1.89
C ARG A 189 20.37 3.79 -1.36
N GLY A 190 20.94 2.93 -2.21
CA GLY A 190 22.24 2.31 -1.95
C GLY A 190 23.40 3.24 -2.29
N LYS A 191 24.63 2.71 -2.15
CA LYS A 191 25.86 3.49 -2.39
C LYS A 191 26.00 3.93 -3.84
N ASP A 192 25.45 3.14 -4.77
CA ASP A 192 25.54 3.37 -6.20
C ASP A 192 24.31 4.10 -6.74
N GLY A 193 23.44 4.60 -5.84
CA GLY A 193 22.23 5.36 -6.16
C GLY A 193 21.02 4.51 -6.51
N GLU A 194 21.13 3.18 -6.49
CA GLU A 194 20.03 2.25 -6.73
C GLU A 194 18.90 2.44 -5.71
N VAL A 195 17.65 2.23 -6.13
CA VAL A 195 16.52 2.27 -5.18
C VAL A 195 16.49 0.97 -4.38
N LEU A 196 16.33 1.10 -3.06
CA LEU A 196 16.28 -0.04 -2.15
C LEU A 196 14.85 -0.35 -1.72
N LEU A 197 14.46 -1.61 -1.86
CA LEU A 197 13.29 -2.13 -1.16
C LEU A 197 13.72 -2.56 0.24
N LEU A 198 13.21 -1.88 1.25
CA LEU A 198 13.44 -2.23 2.64
C LEU A 198 12.65 -3.49 3.00
N LEU A 199 13.34 -4.47 3.56
CA LEU A 199 12.75 -5.69 4.09
C LEU A 199 12.65 -5.61 5.61
N LYS A 200 11.85 -6.53 6.17
CA LYS A 200 11.58 -6.65 7.61
C LYS A 200 12.83 -6.39 8.44
N ALA A 201 12.75 -5.37 9.26
CA ALA A 201 13.87 -4.94 10.06
C ALA A 201 13.97 -5.74 11.37
N SER A 202 15.17 -6.20 11.71
CA SER A 202 15.48 -6.70 13.06
C SER A 202 15.62 -5.56 14.08
N SER A 203 15.71 -4.30 13.59
CA SER A 203 15.85 -3.08 14.37
C SER A 203 14.89 -2.01 13.86
N ARG A 204 14.50 -1.06 14.71
CA ARG A 204 13.75 0.12 14.23
C ARG A 204 14.60 1.07 13.39
N ARG A 205 15.93 0.98 13.48
CA ARG A 205 16.81 1.90 12.75
C ARG A 205 16.95 1.46 11.29
N LEU A 206 16.82 2.42 10.37
CA LEU A 206 16.94 2.16 8.94
C LEU A 206 18.29 1.54 8.55
N ASP A 207 19.39 2.03 9.13
CA ASP A 207 20.77 1.56 8.86
C ASP A 207 21.04 0.11 9.31
N LYS A 208 20.06 -0.55 9.93
CA LYS A 208 20.12 -1.95 10.38
C LYS A 208 19.05 -2.82 9.71
N CYS A 209 18.41 -2.32 8.65
CA CYS A 209 17.39 -3.06 7.93
C CYS A 209 18.00 -3.98 6.88
N LEU A 210 17.35 -5.11 6.63
CA LEU A 210 17.60 -5.88 5.43
C LEU A 210 17.01 -5.13 4.24
N TYR A 211 17.63 -5.24 3.08
CA TYR A 211 17.16 -4.57 1.87
C TYR A 211 17.47 -5.38 0.62
N LEU A 212 16.75 -5.08 -0.45
CA LEU A 212 17.01 -5.56 -1.81
C LEU A 212 17.29 -4.36 -2.72
N ASN A 213 18.11 -4.57 -3.74
CA ASN A 213 18.16 -3.65 -4.87
C ASN A 213 16.85 -3.83 -5.65
N LEU A 214 15.95 -2.84 -5.55
CA LEU A 214 14.62 -2.94 -6.15
C LEU A 214 14.74 -3.12 -7.65
N ASP A 215 15.58 -2.32 -8.31
CA ASP A 215 15.66 -2.28 -9.77
C ASP A 215 16.08 -3.64 -10.34
N LYS A 216 17.14 -4.23 -9.78
CA LYS A 216 17.64 -5.55 -10.20
C LYS A 216 16.61 -6.66 -9.97
N GLU A 217 15.97 -6.68 -8.80
CA GLU A 217 14.99 -7.72 -8.47
C GLU A 217 13.68 -7.54 -9.25
N PHE A 218 13.28 -6.29 -9.52
CA PHE A 218 12.10 -5.96 -10.31
C PHE A 218 12.24 -6.47 -11.74
N ASP A 219 13.32 -6.13 -12.43
CA ASP A 219 13.55 -6.55 -13.82
C ASP A 219 13.63 -8.08 -13.94
N LYS A 220 14.39 -8.71 -13.03
CA LYS A 220 14.52 -10.16 -12.97
C LYS A 220 13.15 -10.82 -12.80
N ARG A 221 12.37 -10.37 -11.82
CA ARG A 221 11.06 -10.96 -11.55
C ARG A 221 10.02 -10.63 -12.62
N ALA A 222 10.06 -9.44 -13.21
CA ALA A 222 9.17 -9.06 -14.31
C ALA A 222 9.40 -9.97 -15.53
N LYS A 223 10.66 -10.28 -15.84
CA LYS A 223 11.03 -11.25 -16.88
C LYS A 223 10.51 -12.66 -16.57
N GLU A 224 10.74 -13.16 -15.36
CA GLU A 224 10.22 -14.47 -14.92
C GLU A 224 8.69 -14.54 -15.05
N LEU A 225 7.99 -13.48 -14.64
CA LEU A 225 6.53 -13.41 -14.74
C LEU A 225 6.05 -13.39 -16.20
N LYS A 226 6.75 -12.68 -17.09
CA LYS A 226 6.44 -12.65 -18.52
C LYS A 226 6.63 -14.03 -19.15
N GLU A 227 7.73 -14.72 -18.84
CA GLU A 227 8.04 -16.04 -19.39
C GLU A 227 7.10 -17.14 -18.89
N LEU A 228 6.81 -17.17 -17.58
CA LEU A 228 5.98 -18.21 -16.97
C LEU A 228 4.49 -18.06 -17.30
N TYR A 229 4.03 -16.82 -17.49
CA TYR A 229 2.60 -16.51 -17.49
C TYR A 229 2.12 -15.73 -18.71
N ASN A 230 3.02 -15.41 -19.64
CA ASN A 230 2.75 -14.63 -20.84
C ASN A 230 2.07 -13.28 -20.55
N ILE A 231 2.47 -12.62 -19.45
CA ILE A 231 1.93 -11.30 -19.11
C ILE A 231 2.56 -10.26 -20.03
N GLU A 232 1.72 -9.51 -20.74
CA GLU A 232 2.11 -8.26 -21.37
C GLU A 232 1.79 -7.11 -20.41
N PHE A 233 2.85 -6.52 -19.87
CA PHE A 233 2.77 -5.24 -19.17
C PHE A 233 2.66 -4.14 -20.24
N ALA A 234 1.76 -3.18 -20.03
CA ALA A 234 1.65 -2.03 -20.93
C ALA A 234 2.96 -1.25 -20.84
N ALA A 235 3.67 -1.13 -21.96
CA ALA A 235 4.88 -0.33 -22.10
C ALA A 235 4.55 1.17 -21.98
#